data_AF-A0A2N3HSW1-F1
#
_entry.id   AF-A0A2N3HSW1-F1
#
_cell.length_a   1.000
_cell.length_b   1.000
_cell.length_c   1.000
_cell.angle_alpha   90.00
_cell.angle_beta   90.00
_cell.angle_gamma   90.00
#
_symmetry.space_group_name_H-M   'P 1'
#
loop_
_entity.id
_entity.type
_entity.pdbx_description
1 polymer ?
#
loop_
_entity_poly.entity_id
_entity_poly.type
_entity_poly.pdbx_seq_one_letter_code
_entity_poly.pdbx_strand_id
1 'polypeptide(L)'
;MVDLGFNIPRIKWAQSASEVFISKLAERKDIKRFSNRPVSEIRKYLLFAGRGIYLVGLDQHVGFVLVDSNKMSFIHPSYYYPEKGVMSETLNSENPFKHSKYRVIGKLFSDKMVINWMNKTAY
;
A
#
# COMPACT_ATOMS: atom_id res chain seq x y z
N MET A 1 -18.07 -13.39 7.19
CA MET A 1 -17.89 -12.40 6.11
C MET A 1 -16.50 -12.61 5.54
N VAL A 2 -16.39 -12.88 4.25
CA VAL A 2 -15.11 -12.94 3.53
C VAL A 2 -15.11 -11.70 2.64
N ASP A 3 -14.10 -10.84 2.77
CA ASP A 3 -14.05 -9.57 2.04
C ASP A 3 -13.76 -9.83 0.55
N LEU A 4 -12.50 -9.77 0.14
CA LEU A 4 -12.09 -9.96 -1.26
C LEU A 4 -11.78 -11.42 -1.62
N GLY A 5 -11.91 -12.38 -0.70
CA GLY A 5 -11.69 -13.81 -1.01
C GLY A 5 -10.24 -14.30 -1.00
N PHE A 6 -9.28 -13.47 -0.60
CA PHE A 6 -7.88 -13.89 -0.43
C PHE A 6 -7.71 -14.86 0.74
N ASN A 7 -6.92 -15.92 0.54
CA ASN A 7 -6.55 -16.86 1.60
C ASN A 7 -5.33 -16.34 2.38
N ILE A 8 -5.60 -15.39 3.28
CA ILE A 8 -4.58 -14.74 4.13
C ILE A 8 -4.81 -15.07 5.60
N PRO A 9 -3.74 -15.15 6.41
CA PRO A 9 -3.87 -15.32 7.87
C PRO A 9 -4.26 -13.99 8.53
N ARG A 10 -5.48 -13.51 8.25
CA ARG A 10 -6.02 -12.17 8.62
C ARG A 10 -5.70 -11.76 10.05
N ILE A 11 -5.96 -12.63 11.04
CA ILE A 11 -5.79 -12.32 12.46
C ILE A 11 -4.32 -12.06 12.79
N LYS A 12 -3.40 -12.87 12.25
CA LYS A 12 -1.95 -12.71 12.47
C LYS A 12 -1.41 -11.47 11.75
N TRP A 13 -1.85 -11.23 10.52
CA TRP A 13 -1.39 -10.07 9.75
C TRP A 13 -1.88 -8.75 10.34
N ALA A 14 -3.09 -8.70 10.90
CA ALA A 14 -3.60 -7.52 11.60
C ALA A 14 -2.78 -7.11 12.83
N GLN A 15 -2.00 -8.03 13.40
CA GLN A 15 -1.12 -7.80 14.56
C GLN A 15 0.36 -7.58 14.15
N SER A 16 0.66 -7.63 12.85
CA SER A 16 2.01 -7.53 12.33
C SER A 16 2.30 -6.14 11.75
N ALA A 17 3.57 -5.77 11.67
CA ALA A 17 3.99 -4.59 10.92
C ALA A 17 3.59 -4.74 9.45
N SER A 18 3.19 -3.64 8.80
CA SER A 18 2.64 -3.69 7.44
C SER A 18 3.58 -4.27 6.40
N GLU A 19 4.88 -4.13 6.62
CA GLU A 19 5.91 -4.72 5.76
C GLU A 19 5.79 -6.25 5.65
N VAL A 20 5.32 -6.94 6.69
CA VAL A 20 5.12 -8.39 6.68
C VAL A 20 4.16 -8.77 5.56
N PHE A 21 2.95 -8.22 5.55
CA PHE A 21 1.96 -8.57 4.53
C PHE A 21 2.28 -7.96 3.16
N ILE A 22 2.97 -6.82 3.08
CA ILE A 22 3.48 -6.30 1.80
C ILE A 22 4.46 -7.30 1.18
N SER A 23 5.38 -7.86 1.96
CA SER A 23 6.37 -8.84 1.50
C SER A 23 5.77 -10.18 1.05
N LYS A 24 4.55 -10.47 1.47
CA LYS A 24 3.81 -11.69 1.12
C LYS A 24 2.92 -11.50 -0.11
N LEU A 25 2.27 -10.34 -0.22
CA LEU A 25 1.32 -10.05 -1.30
C LEU A 25 2.01 -9.59 -2.58
N ALA A 26 2.97 -8.68 -2.48
CA ALA A 26 3.67 -8.12 -3.64
C ALA A 26 4.87 -9.00 -4.06
N GLU A 27 5.20 -9.00 -5.35
CA GLU A 27 6.42 -9.64 -5.81
C GLU A 27 7.65 -8.88 -5.31
N ARG A 28 8.72 -9.60 -4.94
CA ARG A 28 9.95 -9.00 -4.38
C ARG A 28 10.54 -7.89 -5.26
N LYS A 29 10.45 -8.03 -6.58
CA LYS A 29 10.93 -7.05 -7.57
C LYS A 29 10.12 -5.74 -7.54
N ASP A 30 8.87 -5.81 -7.08
CA ASP A 30 7.92 -4.70 -7.03
C ASP A 30 7.81 -4.07 -5.63
N ILE A 31 8.72 -4.45 -4.72
CA ILE A 31 8.80 -3.88 -3.36
C ILE A 31 9.94 -2.86 -3.29
N LYS A 32 9.62 -1.65 -2.87
CA LYS A 32 10.59 -0.58 -2.62
C LYS A 32 10.45 -0.03 -1.20
N ARG A 33 11.58 0.22 -0.55
CA ARG A 33 11.69 0.83 0.78
C ARG A 33 12.33 2.20 0.66
N PHE A 34 11.78 3.16 1.38
CA PHE A 34 12.28 4.53 1.47
C PHE A 34 12.44 4.91 2.95
N SER A 35 13.63 5.37 3.33
CA SER A 35 13.91 5.86 4.68
C SER A 35 14.42 7.30 4.60
N ASN A 36 13.77 8.20 5.32
CA ASN A 36 14.04 9.65 5.35
C ASN A 36 14.11 10.28 3.96
N ARG A 37 13.26 9.82 3.02
CA ARG A 37 13.19 10.35 1.66
C ARG A 37 11.96 11.26 1.47
N PRO A 38 12.09 12.37 0.71
CA PRO A 38 10.98 13.26 0.43
C PRO A 38 9.96 12.62 -0.50
N VAL A 39 8.70 13.02 -0.39
CA VAL A 39 7.58 12.51 -1.22
C VAL A 39 7.88 12.61 -2.73
N SER A 40 8.67 13.60 -3.17
CA SER A 40 9.08 13.76 -4.56
C SER A 40 9.88 12.57 -5.11
N GLU A 41 10.74 11.93 -4.31
CA GLU A 41 11.46 10.72 -4.72
C GLU A 41 10.51 9.53 -4.88
N ILE A 42 9.55 9.40 -3.97
CA ILE A 42 8.54 8.34 -4.00
C ILE A 42 7.64 8.51 -5.23
N ARG A 43 7.21 9.74 -5.53
CA ARG A 43 6.42 10.06 -6.74
C ARG A 43 7.17 9.67 -8.01
N LYS A 44 8.47 9.98 -8.12
CA LYS A 44 9.29 9.58 -9.27
C LYS A 44 9.33 8.06 -9.43
N TYR A 45 9.51 7.32 -8.33
CA TYR A 45 9.46 5.87 -8.36
C TYR A 45 8.09 5.34 -8.81
N LEU A 46 6.99 5.86 -8.27
CA LEU A 46 5.64 5.42 -8.62
C LEU A 46 5.29 5.71 -10.09
N LEU A 47 5.75 6.85 -10.63
CA LEU A 47 5.60 7.17 -12.06
C LEU A 47 6.32 6.11 -12.92
N PHE A 48 7.56 5.77 -12.54
CA PHE A 48 8.34 4.75 -13.24
C PHE A 48 7.75 3.34 -13.10
N ALA A 49 7.23 3.00 -11.92
CA ALA A 49 6.59 1.71 -11.63
C ALA A 49 5.24 1.52 -12.36
N GLY A 50 4.66 2.62 -12.86
CA GLY A 50 3.50 2.64 -13.74
C GLY A 50 2.14 2.66 -13.02
N ARG A 51 1.07 2.58 -13.82
CA ARG A 51 -0.31 2.53 -13.32
C ARG A 51 -0.53 1.30 -12.44
N GLY A 52 -1.34 1.44 -11.40
CA GLY A 52 -1.72 0.34 -10.52
C GLY A 52 -2.15 0.76 -9.12
N ILE A 53 -2.43 -0.25 -8.29
CA ILE A 53 -2.70 -0.09 -6.86
C ILE A 53 -1.48 -0.60 -6.11
N TYR A 54 -0.97 0.22 -5.21
CA TYR A 54 0.20 -0.06 -4.39
C TYR A 54 -0.22 -0.13 -2.94
N LEU A 55 0.13 -1.20 -2.24
CA LEU A 55 0.01 -1.26 -0.79
C LEU A 55 1.18 -0.49 -0.17
N VAL A 56 0.88 0.42 0.75
CA VAL A 56 1.90 1.26 1.38
C VAL A 56 1.87 1.12 2.89
N GLY A 57 3.02 0.76 3.45
CA GLY A 57 3.29 0.74 4.88
C GLY A 57 4.07 1.97 5.29
N LEU A 58 3.64 2.62 6.37
CA LEU A 58 4.23 3.83 6.95
C LEU A 58 4.74 3.53 8.37
N ASP A 59 5.32 4.52 9.07
CA ASP A 59 5.87 4.31 10.43
C ASP A 59 4.82 3.82 11.44
N GLN A 60 3.59 4.31 11.31
CA GLN A 60 2.49 4.06 12.26
C GLN A 60 1.14 3.88 11.53
N HIS A 61 1.15 3.68 10.21
CA HIS A 61 -0.07 3.66 9.40
C HIS A 61 0.07 2.80 8.14
N VAL A 62 -1.05 2.48 7.51
CA VAL A 62 -1.10 1.72 6.24
C VAL A 62 -2.18 2.30 5.35
N GLY A 63 -2.00 2.17 4.04
CA GLY A 63 -3.05 2.48 3.08
C GLY A 63 -2.69 1.99 1.69
N PHE A 64 -3.38 2.53 0.70
CA PHE A 64 -3.11 2.28 -0.70
C PHE A 64 -2.65 3.56 -1.40
N VAL A 65 -1.80 3.42 -2.41
CA VAL A 65 -1.61 4.47 -3.41
C VAL A 65 -2.18 3.99 -4.73
N LEU A 66 -3.17 4.71 -5.25
CA LEU A 66 -3.67 4.54 -6.60
C LEU A 66 -2.83 5.44 -7.53
N VAL A 67 -2.14 4.83 -8.48
CA VAL A 67 -1.44 5.54 -9.56
C VAL A 67 -2.27 5.44 -10.82
N ASP A 68 -2.74 6.57 -11.32
CA ASP A 68 -3.46 6.69 -12.59
C ASP A 68 -2.85 7.79 -13.45
N SER A 69 -2.09 7.39 -14.47
CA SER A 69 -1.25 8.28 -15.27
C SER A 69 -0.36 9.17 -14.37
N ASN A 70 -0.60 10.48 -14.35
CA ASN A 70 0.16 11.44 -13.54
C ASN A 70 -0.50 11.77 -12.18
N LYS A 71 -1.66 11.17 -11.88
CA LYS A 71 -2.40 11.35 -10.63
C LYS A 71 -2.05 10.24 -9.66
N MET A 72 -1.82 10.61 -8.41
CA MET A 72 -1.49 9.69 -7.33
C MET A 72 -2.29 10.07 -6.10
N SER A 73 -3.14 9.14 -5.64
CA SER A 73 -3.99 9.32 -4.47
C SER A 73 -3.62 8.32 -3.39
N PHE A 74 -3.38 8.81 -2.17
CA PHE A 74 -3.26 8.01 -0.98
C PHE A 74 -4.65 7.76 -0.40
N ILE A 75 -5.05 6.49 -0.35
CA ILE A 75 -6.34 6.02 0.13
C ILE A 75 -6.14 5.31 1.45
N HIS A 76 -6.72 5.84 2.53
CA HIS A 76 -6.52 5.29 3.87
C HIS A 76 -7.68 5.62 4.81
N PRO A 77 -7.88 4.84 5.88
CA PRO A 77 -8.71 5.27 7.00
C PRO A 77 -8.02 6.47 7.68
N SER A 78 -8.73 7.59 7.80
CA SER A 78 -8.16 8.80 8.39
C SER A 78 -8.20 8.71 9.91
N TYR A 79 -7.02 8.74 10.54
CA TYR A 79 -6.93 8.93 11.99
C TYR A 79 -6.76 10.42 12.37
N TYR A 80 -6.49 11.29 11.39
CA TYR A 80 -6.50 12.74 11.59
C TYR A 80 -7.93 13.28 11.66
N TYR A 81 -8.86 12.66 10.91
CA TYR A 81 -10.27 13.02 10.85
C TYR A 81 -11.14 11.74 10.91
N PRO A 82 -11.23 11.07 12.07
CA PRO A 82 -11.93 9.79 12.20
C PRO A 82 -13.39 9.81 11.73
N GLU A 83 -14.06 10.94 11.89
CA GLU A 83 -15.45 11.17 11.47
C GLU A 83 -15.65 11.13 9.94
N LYS A 84 -14.59 11.35 9.17
CA LYS A 84 -14.62 11.28 7.70
C LYS A 84 -14.42 9.86 7.18
N GLY A 85 -13.96 8.93 8.02
CA GLY A 85 -13.67 7.55 7.62
C GLY A 85 -12.55 7.46 6.59
N VAL A 86 -12.81 6.80 5.46
CA VAL A 86 -11.81 6.59 4.40
C VAL A 86 -11.65 7.87 3.56
N MET A 87 -10.41 8.33 3.43
CA MET A 87 -10.06 9.49 2.61
C MET A 87 -9.23 9.08 1.40
N SER A 88 -9.28 9.91 0.34
CA SER A 88 -8.47 9.80 -0.87
C SER A 88 -7.82 11.15 -1.14
N GLU A 89 -6.54 11.26 -0.85
CA GLU A 89 -5.82 12.55 -0.78
C GLU A 89 -4.56 12.53 -1.66
N THR A 90 -4.09 13.70 -2.09
CA THR A 90 -2.82 13.76 -2.83
C THR A 90 -1.65 13.39 -1.93
N LEU A 91 -0.60 12.76 -2.48
CA LEU A 91 0.57 12.36 -1.67
C LEU A 91 1.30 13.54 -0.97
N ASN A 92 1.13 14.77 -1.46
CA ASN A 92 1.79 15.98 -0.94
C ASN A 92 0.93 16.75 0.08
N SER A 93 -0.32 16.35 0.30
CA SER A 93 -1.17 16.98 1.32
C SER A 93 -0.68 16.66 2.73
N GLU A 94 -1.16 17.40 3.73
CA GLU A 94 -0.83 17.18 5.14
C GLU A 94 -1.53 15.91 5.67
N ASN A 95 -0.97 14.75 5.29
CA ASN A 95 -1.51 13.44 5.60
C ASN A 95 -0.40 12.51 6.13
N PRO A 96 -0.76 11.33 6.66
CA PRO A 96 0.23 10.40 7.22
C PRO A 96 1.30 9.97 6.21
N PHE A 97 0.95 9.89 4.92
CA PHE A 97 1.91 9.54 3.88
C PHE A 97 3.01 10.58 3.75
N LYS A 98 2.71 11.88 3.85
CA LYS A 98 3.73 12.95 3.81
C LYS A 98 4.60 12.97 5.06
N HIS A 99 4.00 12.80 6.24
CA HIS A 99 4.70 12.89 7.53
C HIS A 99 5.60 11.70 7.85
N SER A 100 5.33 10.55 7.22
CA SER A 100 6.11 9.34 7.44
C SER A 100 7.59 9.52 7.09
N LYS A 101 8.48 8.91 7.86
CA LYS A 101 9.93 8.82 7.60
C LYS A 101 10.29 7.50 6.95
N TYR A 102 9.54 6.43 7.21
CA TYR A 102 9.74 5.11 6.61
C TYR A 102 8.53 4.67 5.78
N ARG A 103 8.75 4.40 4.49
CA ARG A 103 7.70 3.95 3.56
C ARG A 103 8.11 2.66 2.88
N VAL A 104 7.26 1.64 2.94
CA VAL A 104 7.38 0.41 2.17
C VAL A 104 6.26 0.36 1.17
N ILE A 105 6.56 0.15 -0.10
CA ILE A 105 5.60 0.18 -1.19
C ILE A 105 5.70 -1.14 -1.93
N GLY A 106 4.58 -1.84 -2.11
CA GLY A 106 4.48 -3.04 -2.93
C GLY A 106 3.36 -2.91 -3.95
N LYS A 107 3.65 -3.16 -5.23
CA LYS A 107 2.62 -3.19 -6.28
C LYS A 107 1.74 -4.44 -6.09
N LEU A 108 0.43 -4.25 -6.10
CA LEU A 108 -0.54 -5.34 -6.02
C LEU A 108 -1.00 -5.79 -7.41
N PHE A 109 -1.69 -6.94 -7.44
CA PHE A 109 -2.31 -7.53 -8.64
C PHE A 109 -1.32 -7.87 -9.75
N SER A 110 -0.14 -8.38 -9.39
CA SER A 110 0.69 -9.10 -10.37
C SER A 110 0.00 -10.40 -10.79
N ASP A 111 0.38 -10.95 -11.94
CA ASP A 111 -0.19 -12.20 -12.46
C ASP A 111 -0.14 -13.32 -11.41
N LYS A 112 1.00 -13.44 -10.71
CA LYS A 112 1.15 -14.41 -9.62
C LYS A 112 0.14 -14.19 -8.50
N MET A 113 -0.08 -12.94 -8.07
CA MET A 113 -1.04 -12.62 -7.03
C MET A 113 -2.47 -12.96 -7.47
N VAL A 114 -2.83 -12.65 -8.71
CA VAL A 114 -4.17 -12.94 -9.26
C VAL A 114 -4.39 -14.44 -9.40
N ILE A 115 -3.41 -15.19 -9.90
CA ILE A 115 -3.48 -16.67 -9.99
C ILE A 115 -3.64 -17.28 -8.59
N ASN A 116 -2.84 -16.84 -7.61
CA ASN A 116 -2.96 -17.30 -6.23
C ASN A 116 -4.32 -16.99 -5.62
N TRP A 117 -4.87 -15.80 -5.91
CA TRP A 117 -6.20 -15.41 -5.47
C TRP A 117 -7.29 -16.32 -6.05
N MET A 118 -7.28 -16.54 -7.37
CA MET A 118 -8.25 -17.42 -8.05
C MET A 118 -8.17 -18.86 -7.54
N ASN A 119 -6.95 -19.36 -7.28
CA ASN A 119 -6.72 -20.72 -6.79
C ASN A 119 -6.86 -20.87 -5.26
N LYS A 120 -7.17 -19.78 -4.54
CA LYS A 120 -7.22 -19.75 -3.06
C LYS A 120 -5.92 -20.24 -2.40
N THR A 121 -4.78 -20.01 -3.04
CA THR A 121 -3.45 -20.33 -2.51
C THR A 121 -3.23 -19.56 -1.20
N ALA A 122 -2.80 -20.27 -0.15
CA ALA A 122 -2.48 -19.67 1.14
C ALA A 122 -1.22 -18.78 1.07
N TYR A 123 -1.26 -17.63 1.74
CA TYR A 123 -0.15 -16.67 1.86
C TYR A 123 0.60 -16.73 3.19
#